data_AF-A0A4U7FCW3-F1
#
_entry.id   AF-A0A4U7FCW3-F1
#
_cell.length_a   1.000
_cell.length_b   1.000
_cell.length_c   1.000
_cell.angle_alpha   90.00
_cell.angle_beta   90.00
_cell.angle_gamma   90.00
#
_symmetry.space_group_name_H-M   'P 1'
#
loop_
_entity.id
_entity.type
_entity.pdbx_description
1 polymer ?
#
loop_
_entity_poly.entity_id
_entity_poly.type
_entity_poly.pdbx_seq_one_letter_code
_entity_poly.pdbx_strand_id
1 'polypeptide(L)'
;MAEQYPIAELPMPDPTYDPERVVSIQLEALATNDDPFEDAGIAVAYNFASPANRRATGPFDRFRRMVHNPRYAPMIDHVEATTGPIEHDGDDATQRVTLTGPDGRTVTYVFELSQRRRGELDEHWLTDSVIHE
;
A
#
# COMPACT_ATOMS: atom_id res chain seq x y z
N MET A 1 1.31 4.08 22.88
CA MET A 1 0.93 5.33 22.19
C MET A 1 0.14 4.89 20.99
N ALA A 2 -1.12 5.29 20.82
CA ALA A 2 -1.84 4.95 19.59
C ALA A 2 -1.14 5.70 18.46
N GLU A 3 -0.44 4.99 17.58
CA GLU A 3 0.23 5.58 16.43
C GLU A 3 -0.83 6.19 15.53
N GLN A 4 -0.97 7.52 15.63
CA GLN A 4 -1.89 8.32 14.86
C GLN A 4 -1.23 8.64 13.52
N TYR A 5 -1.99 8.47 12.44
CA TYR A 5 -1.54 8.85 11.12
C TYR A 5 -1.10 10.33 11.08
N PRO A 6 -0.04 10.65 10.33
CA PRO A 6 0.85 9.72 9.63
C PRO A 6 1.89 9.07 10.55
N ILE A 7 2.45 7.94 10.12
CA ILE A 7 3.68 7.43 10.73
C ILE A 7 4.82 8.32 10.25
N ALA A 8 5.39 9.09 11.17
CA ALA A 8 6.41 10.09 10.88
C ALA A 8 7.71 9.45 10.37
N GLU A 9 8.51 10.25 9.67
CA GLU A 9 9.86 9.87 9.16
C GLU A 9 9.88 8.75 8.11
N LEU A 10 8.70 8.28 7.68
CA LEU A 10 8.52 7.36 6.57
C LEU A 10 7.99 8.07 5.32
N PRO A 11 8.14 7.47 4.13
CA PRO A 11 7.49 7.94 2.92
C PRO A 11 6.02 8.31 3.13
N MET A 12 5.64 9.43 2.52
CA MET A 12 4.32 10.03 2.61
C MET A 12 3.76 10.31 1.22
N PRO A 13 2.42 10.36 1.07
CA PRO A 13 1.79 10.81 -0.15
C PRO A 13 2.26 12.22 -0.54
N ASP A 14 2.50 12.42 -1.83
CA ASP A 14 2.86 13.70 -2.42
C ASP A 14 1.97 13.94 -3.65
N PRO A 15 1.43 15.16 -3.86
CA PRO A 15 0.52 15.43 -4.98
C PRO A 15 1.20 15.36 -6.35
N THR A 16 2.54 15.31 -6.40
CA THR A 16 3.31 15.11 -7.63
C THR A 16 3.47 13.65 -8.02
N TYR A 17 3.09 12.70 -7.16
CA TYR A 17 3.14 11.27 -7.49
C TYR A 17 1.95 10.88 -8.36
N ASP A 18 2.24 10.14 -9.42
CA ASP A 18 1.25 9.41 -10.21
C ASP A 18 0.89 8.07 -9.51
N PRO A 19 -0.19 7.36 -9.93
CA PRO A 19 -0.61 6.15 -9.24
C PRO A 19 0.40 5.00 -9.36
N GLU A 20 1.16 4.90 -10.46
CA GLU A 20 2.25 3.92 -10.60
C GLU A 20 3.34 4.17 -9.56
N ARG A 21 3.68 5.43 -9.30
CA ARG A 21 4.65 5.80 -8.28
C ARG A 21 4.15 5.44 -6.89
N VAL A 22 2.86 5.65 -6.60
CA VAL A 22 2.26 5.28 -5.31
C VAL A 22 2.28 3.77 -5.08
N VAL A 23 1.98 2.95 -6.10
CA VAL A 23 2.08 1.49 -5.99
C VAL A 23 3.54 1.06 -5.80
N SER A 24 4.46 1.57 -6.61
CA SER A 24 5.89 1.20 -6.51
C SER A 24 6.50 1.53 -5.15
N ILE A 25 6.21 2.69 -4.56
CA ILE A 25 6.70 3.03 -3.20
C ILE A 25 6.25 1.99 -2.17
N GLN A 26 4.99 1.56 -2.24
CA GLN A 26 4.46 0.56 -1.31
C GLN A 26 5.11 -0.80 -1.52
N LEU A 27 5.32 -1.21 -2.77
CA LEU A 27 5.99 -2.48 -3.09
C LEU A 27 7.45 -2.48 -2.63
N GLU A 28 8.20 -1.41 -2.93
CA GLU A 28 9.59 -1.25 -2.49
C GLU A 28 9.72 -1.35 -0.97
N ALA A 29 8.82 -0.68 -0.23
CA ALA A 29 8.83 -0.69 1.23
C ALA A 29 8.43 -2.06 1.81
N LEU A 30 7.42 -2.73 1.23
CA LEU A 30 6.98 -4.06 1.67
C LEU A 30 8.00 -5.17 1.37
N ALA A 31 8.82 -5.02 0.33
CA ALA A 31 9.94 -5.93 0.03
C ALA A 31 11.06 -5.87 1.08
N THR A 32 11.16 -4.77 1.83
CA THR A 32 12.16 -4.53 2.88
C THR A 32 11.48 -4.17 4.19
N ASN A 33 10.49 -4.98 4.58
CA ASN A 33 9.47 -4.60 5.57
C ASN A 33 10.03 -4.14 6.92
N ASP A 34 11.18 -4.66 7.34
CA ASP A 34 11.77 -4.38 8.65
C ASP A 34 12.90 -3.33 8.62
N ASP A 35 13.08 -2.60 7.52
CA ASP A 35 14.04 -1.49 7.41
C ASP A 35 13.29 -0.14 7.28
N PRO A 36 13.54 0.85 8.16
CA PRO A 36 14.56 0.91 9.21
C PRO A 36 14.17 0.29 10.56
N PHE A 37 12.96 -0.23 10.71
CA PHE A 37 12.47 -0.89 11.92
C PHE A 37 11.38 -1.92 11.59
N GLU A 38 11.05 -2.81 12.53
CA GLU A 38 10.01 -3.85 12.35
C GLU A 38 8.70 -3.26 11.80
N ASP A 39 8.18 -3.85 10.72
CA ASP A 39 6.95 -3.42 10.04
C ASP A 39 6.97 -1.98 9.45
N ALA A 40 8.14 -1.41 9.21
CA ALA A 40 8.30 -0.13 8.49
C ALA A 40 7.64 -0.16 7.09
N GLY A 41 7.75 -1.26 6.35
CA GLY A 41 7.10 -1.43 5.05
C GLY A 41 5.57 -1.34 5.13
N ILE A 42 4.99 -2.01 6.12
CA ILE A 42 3.56 -1.93 6.42
C ILE A 42 3.16 -0.52 6.88
N ALA A 43 4.02 0.18 7.64
CA ALA A 43 3.78 1.56 8.03
C ALA A 43 3.79 2.53 6.83
N VAL A 44 4.65 2.31 5.84
CA VAL A 44 4.58 3.02 4.54
C VAL A 44 3.25 2.74 3.85
N ALA A 45 2.85 1.47 3.70
CA ALA A 45 1.55 1.14 3.12
C ALA A 45 0.37 1.81 3.87
N TYR A 46 0.46 1.93 5.20
CA TYR A 46 -0.52 2.66 6.00
C TYR A 46 -0.54 4.18 5.69
N ASN A 47 0.62 4.79 5.44
CA ASN A 47 0.73 6.20 5.04
C ASN A 47 0.05 6.49 3.69
N PHE A 48 0.14 5.53 2.75
CA PHE A 48 -0.49 5.61 1.42
C PHE A 48 -1.94 5.09 1.37
N ALA A 49 -2.44 4.48 2.44
CA ALA A 49 -3.83 4.07 2.52
C ALA A 49 -4.78 5.28 2.61
N SER A 50 -5.84 5.26 1.82
CA SER A 50 -6.86 6.31 1.83
C SER A 50 -7.50 6.50 3.21
N PRO A 51 -8.04 7.69 3.53
CA PRO A 51 -8.82 7.86 4.75
C PRO A 51 -9.98 6.86 4.86
N ALA A 52 -10.59 6.46 3.74
CA ALA A 52 -11.63 5.44 3.72
C ALA A 52 -11.08 4.04 4.04
N ASN A 53 -9.98 3.66 3.40
CA ASN A 53 -9.27 2.41 3.66
C ASN A 53 -8.84 2.30 5.13
N ARG A 54 -8.19 3.33 5.69
CA ARG A 54 -7.79 3.38 7.10
C ARG A 54 -8.97 3.30 8.07
N ARG A 55 -10.13 3.87 7.73
CA ARG A 55 -11.35 3.70 8.53
C ARG A 55 -11.87 2.26 8.50
N ALA A 56 -11.80 1.59 7.34
CA ALA A 56 -12.25 0.21 7.18
C ALA A 56 -11.34 -0.81 7.88
N THR A 57 -10.03 -0.62 7.76
CA THR A 57 -9.00 -1.52 8.31
C THR A 57 -8.65 -1.19 9.76
N GLY A 58 -8.79 0.07 10.17
CA GLY A 58 -8.61 0.57 11.53
C GLY A 58 -7.27 1.26 11.78
N PRO A 59 -6.96 1.56 13.06
CA PRO A 59 -5.66 2.11 13.47
C PRO A 59 -4.50 1.22 13.04
N PHE A 60 -3.28 1.77 13.01
CA PHE A 60 -2.08 1.08 12.54
C PHE A 60 -1.91 -0.33 13.14
N ASP A 61 -2.06 -0.50 14.45
CA ASP A 61 -2.01 -1.83 15.10
C ASP A 61 -2.96 -2.87 14.49
N ARG A 62 -4.16 -2.46 14.06
CA ARG A 62 -5.13 -3.34 13.42
C ARG A 62 -4.78 -3.56 11.95
N PHE A 63 -4.34 -2.52 11.25
CA PHE A 63 -3.84 -2.62 9.88
C PHE A 63 -2.66 -3.60 9.79
N ARG A 64 -1.66 -3.44 10.65
CA ARG A 64 -0.48 -4.31 10.76
C ARG A 64 -0.86 -5.78 10.94
N ARG A 65 -1.72 -6.08 11.92
CA ARG A 65 -2.26 -7.44 12.11
C ARG A 65 -3.04 -7.96 10.91
N MET A 66 -3.72 -7.09 10.17
CA MET A 66 -4.45 -7.46 8.96
C MET A 66 -3.49 -7.87 7.83
N VAL A 67 -2.41 -7.12 7.62
CA VAL A 67 -1.40 -7.43 6.59
C VAL A 67 -0.66 -8.73 6.91
N HIS A 68 -0.37 -8.99 8.19
CA HIS A 68 0.23 -10.26 8.64
C HIS A 68 -0.67 -11.49 8.51
N ASN A 69 -1.96 -11.33 8.20
CA ASN A 69 -2.84 -12.50 8.00
C ASN A 69 -2.48 -13.24 6.70
N PRO A 70 -2.78 -14.56 6.59
CA PRO A 70 -2.38 -15.39 5.44
C PRO A 70 -2.78 -14.85 4.06
N ARG A 71 -3.84 -14.05 3.97
CA ARG A 71 -4.30 -13.44 2.72
C ARG A 71 -3.33 -12.37 2.19
N TYR A 72 -2.65 -11.64 3.07
CA TYR A 72 -1.81 -10.49 2.71
C TYR A 72 -0.34 -10.69 3.09
N ALA A 73 -0.03 -11.68 3.94
CA ALA A 73 1.33 -12.03 4.31
C ALA A 73 2.29 -12.21 3.12
N PRO A 74 1.87 -12.74 1.95
CA PRO A 74 2.75 -12.81 0.77
C PRO A 74 3.24 -11.46 0.22
N MET A 75 2.66 -10.33 0.65
CA MET A 75 3.16 -9.00 0.29
C MET A 75 4.44 -8.63 1.05
N ILE A 76 4.62 -9.17 2.25
CA ILE A 76 5.75 -8.88 3.11
C ILE A 76 6.95 -9.68 2.63
N ASP A 77 8.11 -9.04 2.53
CA ASP A 77 9.39 -9.64 2.16
C ASP A 77 9.35 -10.41 0.82
N HIS A 78 8.49 -9.97 -0.10
CA HIS A 78 8.51 -10.48 -1.47
C HIS A 78 9.84 -10.13 -2.13
N VAL A 79 10.34 -11.05 -2.97
CA VAL A 79 11.65 -10.91 -3.62
C VAL A 79 11.54 -10.37 -5.06
N GLU A 80 10.35 -10.40 -5.64
CA GLU A 80 10.07 -9.84 -6.96
C GLU A 80 8.62 -9.34 -7.01
N ALA A 81 8.42 -8.20 -7.67
CA ALA A 81 7.10 -7.67 -8.01
C ALA A 81 7.02 -7.40 -9.51
N THR A 82 6.08 -8.07 -10.18
CA THR A 82 5.75 -7.83 -11.59
C THR A 82 4.45 -7.03 -11.68
N THR A 83 4.54 -5.79 -12.12
CA THR A 83 3.38 -4.91 -12.30
C THR A 83 2.81 -5.03 -13.72
N GLY A 84 1.49 -5.13 -13.82
CA GLY A 84 0.77 -4.88 -15.06
C GLY A 84 0.72 -3.39 -15.41
N PRO A 85 0.19 -3.03 -16.59
CA PRO A 85 -0.04 -1.63 -16.94
C PRO A 85 -1.01 -1.00 -15.93
N ILE A 86 -0.81 0.30 -15.66
CA ILE A 86 -1.80 1.09 -14.94
C ILE A 86 -3.02 1.35 -15.82
N GLU A 87 -4.21 1.10 -15.30
CA GLU A 87 -5.48 1.43 -15.94
C GLU A 87 -6.07 2.67 -15.27
N HIS A 88 -6.32 3.74 -16.04
CA HIS A 88 -6.88 5.00 -15.54
C HIS A 88 -8.33 5.17 -15.98
N ASP A 89 -9.20 5.60 -15.07
CA ASP A 89 -10.54 6.10 -15.35
C ASP A 89 -10.78 7.42 -14.59
N GLY A 90 -10.49 8.55 -15.25
CA GLY A 90 -10.60 9.86 -14.63
C GLY A 90 -9.66 10.03 -13.43
N ASP A 91 -10.25 10.15 -12.24
CA ASP A 91 -9.54 10.32 -10.96
C ASP A 91 -9.29 8.99 -10.23
N ASP A 92 -9.61 7.86 -10.87
CA ASP A 92 -9.43 6.50 -10.36
C ASP A 92 -8.37 5.75 -11.19
N ALA A 93 -7.65 4.83 -10.55
CA ALA A 93 -6.65 4.00 -11.19
C ALA A 93 -6.57 2.60 -10.57
N THR A 94 -6.25 1.62 -11.40
CA THR A 94 -6.11 0.22 -10.98
C THR A 94 -4.81 -0.35 -11.51
N GLN A 95 -4.07 -1.09 -10.67
CA GLN A 95 -2.89 -1.83 -11.08
C GLN A 95 -2.90 -3.26 -10.57
N ARG A 96 -2.74 -4.21 -11.49
CA ARG A 96 -2.50 -5.62 -11.15
C ARG A 96 -1.01 -5.83 -10.83
N VAL A 97 -0.73 -6.53 -9.74
CA VAL A 97 0.63 -6.80 -9.27
C VAL A 97 0.76 -8.27 -8.90
N THR A 98 1.73 -8.96 -9.50
CA THR A 98 2.10 -10.32 -9.12
C THR A 98 3.36 -10.29 -8.28
N LEU A 99 3.29 -10.78 -7.04
CA LEU A 99 4.40 -10.86 -6.10
C LEU A 99 4.94 -12.27 -6.06
N THR A 100 6.26 -12.40 -5.99
CA THR A 100 6.96 -13.66 -5.75
C THR A 100 7.55 -13.64 -4.36
N GLY A 101 7.13 -14.57 -3.50
CA GLY A 101 7.67 -14.74 -2.16
C GLY A 101 9.05 -15.41 -2.13
N PRO A 102 9.75 -15.42 -0.99
CA PRO A 102 11.06 -16.04 -0.84
C PRO A 102 11.06 -17.56 -1.05
N ASP A 103 9.89 -18.20 -0.95
CA ASP A 103 9.68 -19.62 -1.26
C ASP A 103 9.42 -19.89 -2.76
N GLY A 104 9.46 -18.85 -3.59
CA GLY A 104 9.22 -18.90 -5.04
C GLY A 104 7.75 -18.99 -5.42
N ARG A 105 6.81 -18.94 -4.48
CA ARG A 105 5.37 -18.92 -4.78
C ARG A 105 4.93 -17.53 -5.22
N THR A 106 3.99 -17.48 -6.14
CA THR A 106 3.44 -16.23 -6.65
C THR A 106 2.02 -16.00 -6.19
N VAL A 107 1.68 -14.75 -5.91
CA VAL A 107 0.33 -14.29 -5.56
C VAL A 107 0.03 -13.02 -6.32
N THR A 108 -1.19 -12.88 -6.85
CA THR A 108 -1.62 -11.67 -7.56
C THR A 108 -2.56 -10.84 -6.71
N TYR A 109 -2.33 -9.54 -6.71
CA TYR A 109 -3.18 -8.54 -6.11
C TYR A 109 -3.60 -7.47 -7.13
N VAL A 110 -4.73 -6.84 -6.89
CA VAL A 110 -5.19 -5.65 -7.62
C VAL A 110 -5.24 -4.49 -6.64
N PHE A 111 -4.45 -3.46 -6.92
CA PHE A 111 -4.44 -2.19 -6.19
C PHE A 111 -5.43 -1.26 -6.85
N GLU A 112 -6.38 -0.74 -6.06
CA GLU A 112 -7.31 0.31 -6.48
C GLU A 112 -6.92 1.61 -5.79
N LEU A 113 -6.80 2.69 -6.56
CA LEU A 113 -6.40 4.00 -6.10
C LEU A 113 -7.35 5.07 -6.62
N SER A 114 -7.46 6.17 -5.89
CA SER A 114 -8.12 7.39 -6.36
C SER A 114 -7.32 8.62 -5.96
N GLN A 115 -7.48 9.72 -6.69
CA GLN A 115 -6.81 10.99 -6.41
C GLN A 115 -7.73 12.00 -5.69
N ARG A 116 -9.02 12.02 -6.04
CA ARG A 116 -9.97 13.04 -5.56
C ARG A 116 -10.69 12.61 -4.31
N ARG A 117 -10.68 13.49 -3.31
CA ARG A 117 -11.33 13.25 -2.01
C ARG A 117 -11.56 14.54 -1.24
N ARG A 118 -12.39 14.50 -0.20
CA ARG A 118 -12.50 15.62 0.74
C ARG A 118 -11.37 15.57 1.77
N GLY A 119 -10.79 16.73 2.08
CA GLY A 119 -9.83 16.91 3.17
C GLY A 119 -8.43 17.26 2.68
N GLU A 120 -7.45 17.16 3.59
CA GLU A 120 -6.07 17.62 3.38
C GLU A 120 -5.27 16.80 2.34
N LEU A 121 -5.77 15.62 2.00
CA LEU A 121 -5.16 14.72 1.01
C LEU A 121 -5.91 14.74 -0.33
N ASP A 122 -6.71 15.78 -0.61
CA ASP A 122 -7.21 15.98 -1.97
C ASP A 122 -6.03 16.14 -2.93
N GLU A 123 -6.18 15.68 -4.17
CA GLU A 123 -5.13 15.70 -5.20
C GLU A 123 -3.97 14.73 -4.97
N HIS A 124 -4.05 13.86 -3.96
CA HIS A 124 -3.06 12.82 -3.70
C HIS A 124 -3.60 11.45 -4.10
N TRP A 125 -2.85 10.73 -4.94
CA TRP A 125 -3.11 9.32 -5.21
C TRP A 125 -2.89 8.49 -3.95
N LEU A 126 -3.88 7.70 -3.57
CA LEU A 126 -3.85 6.86 -2.37
C LEU A 126 -4.56 5.55 -2.64
N THR A 127 -4.13 4.48 -1.98
CA THR A 127 -4.70 3.15 -2.14
C THR A 127 -6.00 3.02 -1.35
N ASP A 128 -7.10 2.81 -2.07
CA ASP A 128 -8.43 2.60 -1.51
C ASP A 128 -8.66 1.14 -1.13
N SER A 129 -8.12 0.21 -1.91
CA SER A 129 -8.27 -1.22 -1.65
C SER A 129 -7.13 -2.03 -2.27
N VAL A 130 -6.89 -3.22 -1.70
CA VAL A 130 -6.04 -4.24 -2.32
C VAL A 130 -6.75 -5.58 -2.27
N ILE A 131 -7.05 -6.11 -3.46
CA ILE A 131 -7.86 -7.31 -3.65
C ILE A 131 -6.93 -8.47 -4.02
N HIS A 132 -6.99 -9.55 -3.25
CA HIS A 132 -6.35 -10.82 -3.62
C HIS A 132 -7.18 -11.50 -4.72
N GLU A 133 -6.55 -11.84 -5.85
CA GLU A 133 -7.16 -12.59 -6.95
C GLU A 133 -7.17 -14.12 -6.71
#